data_AF-A0A8H3TUH9-F1
#
_entry.id   AF-A0A8H3TUH9-F1
#
_cell.length_a   1.000
_cell.length_b   1.000
_cell.length_c   1.000
_cell.angle_alpha   90.00
_cell.angle_beta   90.00
_cell.angle_gamma   90.00
#
_symmetry.space_group_name_H-M   'P 1'
#
loop_
_entity.id
_entity.type
_entity.pdbx_description
1 polymer ?
#
loop_
_entity_poly.entity_id
_entity_poly.type
_entity_poly.pdbx_seq_one_letter_code
_entity_poly.pdbx_strand_id
1 'polypeptide(L)'
;MVSAKSDQRPPEAHLALEAADRKERLLALRRRKAGESDDTLPGHPFTFRHRNFNPSTRQPIRADQSRPAVVADVETVERRVQGLAERIIADDAVKRMEELDLLNIAPKRANWDLRRDMDKRTKKLERQTAQAYATLFRQRLVANKSADPARAMGTIPSGQDLVASMDAAERERTRREGRGGGGGGGSGEDESGDESD
;
A
#
# COMPACT_ATOMS: atom_id res chain seq x y z
N MET A 1 29.40 67.29 25.19
CA MET A 1 29.91 65.99 25.67
C MET A 1 31.37 66.18 26.07
N VAL A 2 31.64 66.47 27.34
CA VAL A 2 33.01 66.60 27.86
C VAL A 2 33.32 65.28 28.57
N SER A 3 33.93 64.33 27.85
CA SER A 3 34.35 63.06 28.44
C SER A 3 35.41 63.32 29.51
N ALA A 4 35.10 62.88 30.72
CA ALA A 4 35.97 62.97 31.89
C ALA A 4 37.33 62.32 31.59
N LYS A 5 38.39 63.11 31.79
CA LYS A 5 39.77 62.62 31.87
C LYS A 5 39.79 61.59 33.01
N SER A 6 40.09 60.34 32.71
CA SER A 6 40.34 59.31 33.72
C SER A 6 41.54 59.74 34.57
N ASP A 7 41.31 60.02 35.85
CA ASP A 7 42.34 60.22 36.88
C ASP A 7 43.28 59.01 36.89
N GLN A 8 44.36 59.09 36.13
CA GLN A 8 45.48 58.15 36.20
C GLN A 8 46.24 58.45 37.49
N ARG A 9 45.86 57.75 38.57
CA ARG A 9 46.65 57.70 39.81
C ARG A 9 48.04 57.13 39.50
N PRO A 10 49.10 57.63 40.15
CA PRO A 10 50.46 57.22 39.85
C PRO A 10 50.64 55.70 39.99
N PRO A 11 51.48 55.04 39.16
CA PRO A 11 51.63 53.59 39.12
C PRO A 11 52.06 52.98 40.47
N GLU A 12 52.72 53.77 41.31
CA GLU A 12 53.09 53.40 42.68
C GLU A 12 51.88 53.09 43.56
N ALA A 13 50.76 53.79 43.36
CA ALA A 13 49.54 53.56 44.13
C ALA A 13 48.89 52.21 43.80
N HIS A 14 48.98 51.75 42.55
CA HIS A 14 48.46 50.43 42.16
C HIS A 14 49.27 49.29 42.78
N LEU A 15 50.61 49.41 42.76
CA LEU A 15 51.49 48.44 43.42
C LEU A 15 51.30 48.43 44.94
N ALA A 16 51.07 49.60 45.55
CA ALA A 16 50.80 49.71 46.98
C ALA A 16 49.45 49.08 47.37
N LEU A 17 48.41 49.24 46.55
CA LEU A 17 47.10 48.60 46.74
C LEU A 17 47.21 47.08 46.59
N GLU A 18 47.87 46.60 45.55
CA GLU A 18 48.07 45.15 45.34
C GLU A 18 48.90 44.51 46.46
N ALA A 19 49.90 45.23 46.98
CA ALA A 19 50.67 44.79 48.15
C ALA A 19 49.82 44.75 49.43
N ALA A 20 48.88 45.69 49.61
CA ALA A 20 47.94 45.68 50.72
C ALA A 20 46.98 44.48 50.64
N ASP A 21 46.38 44.23 49.47
CA ASP A 21 45.49 43.09 49.24
C ASP A 21 46.19 41.75 49.51
N ARG A 22 47.46 41.62 49.07
CA ARG A 22 48.28 40.45 49.35
C ARG A 22 48.57 40.29 50.85
N LYS A 23 48.89 41.39 51.54
CA LYS A 23 49.14 41.39 52.98
C LYS A 23 47.90 40.95 53.76
N GLU A 24 46.72 41.45 53.38
CA GLU A 24 45.44 41.06 53.97
C GLU A 24 45.13 39.58 53.75
N ARG A 25 45.34 39.08 52.53
CA ARG A 25 45.17 37.65 52.21
C ARG A 25 46.11 36.77 53.03
N LEU A 26 47.37 37.17 53.20
CA LEU A 26 48.32 36.44 54.03
C LEU A 26 47.98 36.50 55.53
N LEU A 27 47.44 37.62 56.00
CA LEU A 27 46.94 37.74 57.37
C LEU A 27 45.73 36.84 57.61
N ALA A 28 44.78 36.76 56.67
CA ALA A 28 43.65 35.83 56.73
C ALA A 28 44.10 34.36 56.78
N LEU A 29 45.11 33.99 55.98
CA LEU A 29 45.71 32.64 56.04
C LEU A 29 46.45 32.38 57.35
N ARG A 30 47.15 33.38 57.90
CA ARG A 30 47.82 33.27 59.21
C ARG A 30 46.81 33.11 60.36
N ARG A 31 45.70 33.86 60.35
CA ARG A 31 44.61 33.72 61.33
C ARG A 31 43.96 32.34 61.23
N ARG A 32 43.65 31.85 60.02
CA ARG A 32 43.15 30.47 59.82
C ARG A 32 44.13 29.41 60.32
N LYS A 33 45.44 29.61 60.15
CA LYS A 33 46.49 28.70 60.66
C LYS A 33 46.62 28.75 62.18
N ALA A 34 46.39 29.90 62.81
CA ALA A 34 46.39 30.06 64.26
C ALA A 34 45.14 29.47 64.95
N GLY A 35 44.16 28.96 64.18
CA GLY A 35 42.97 28.30 64.71
C GLY A 35 41.84 29.25 65.12
N GLU A 36 41.99 30.56 64.85
CA GLU A 36 40.93 31.55 65.05
C GLU A 36 40.08 31.61 63.77
N SER A 37 39.10 30.70 63.70
CA SER A 37 38.07 30.70 62.66
C SER A 37 36.96 31.67 63.05
N ASP A 38 36.96 32.83 62.40
CA ASP A 38 35.82 33.73 62.43
C ASP A 38 34.72 33.15 61.53
N ASP A 39 33.90 32.26 62.10
CA ASP A 39 32.73 31.63 61.45
C ASP A 39 31.54 32.63 61.31
N THR A 40 31.82 33.93 61.17
CA THR A 40 30.80 34.97 61.02
C THR A 40 30.93 35.81 59.75
N LEU A 41 31.15 35.14 58.60
CA LEU A 41 30.83 35.72 57.29
C LEU A 41 29.46 35.19 56.79
N PRO A 42 28.49 36.07 56.47
CA PRO A 42 27.18 35.64 56.01
C PRO A 42 27.28 35.21 54.54
N GLY A 43 27.43 33.91 54.30
CA GLY A 43 27.51 33.38 52.93
C GLY A 43 27.95 31.94 52.86
N HIS A 44 27.06 31.04 53.31
CA HIS A 44 27.20 29.58 53.36
C HIS A 44 28.20 29.02 54.39
N PRO A 45 27.71 28.33 55.46
CA PRO A 45 28.59 27.45 56.21
C PRO A 45 29.15 26.40 55.24
N PHE A 46 30.46 26.13 55.30
CA PHE A 46 31.10 25.09 54.50
C PHE A 46 30.50 23.73 54.89
N THR A 47 29.43 23.33 54.21
CA THR A 47 28.80 22.03 54.39
C THR A 47 29.60 20.99 53.62
N PHE A 48 30.14 19.99 54.33
CA PHE A 48 30.80 18.87 53.68
C PHE A 48 29.78 18.10 52.82
N ARG A 49 29.91 18.18 51.49
CA ARG A 49 29.11 17.35 50.57
C ARG A 49 29.65 15.92 50.59
N HIS A 50 28.95 15.04 51.29
CA HIS A 50 29.20 13.62 51.22
C HIS A 50 28.75 13.07 49.86
N ARG A 51 29.68 12.54 49.06
CA ARG A 51 29.41 12.08 47.68
C ARG A 51 28.47 10.87 47.60
N ASN A 52 28.46 10.01 48.63
CA ASN A 52 27.70 8.75 48.62
C ASN A 52 27.17 8.35 50.01
N PHE A 53 26.99 9.31 50.92
CA PHE A 53 26.54 9.04 52.28
C PHE A 53 25.47 10.05 52.67
N ASN A 54 24.34 9.55 53.18
CA ASN A 54 23.28 10.41 53.67
C ASN A 54 23.50 10.66 55.17
N PRO A 55 23.81 11.91 55.59
CA PRO A 55 24.12 12.21 56.99
C PRO A 55 22.93 12.03 57.93
N SER A 56 21.68 12.09 57.42
CA SER A 56 20.47 11.92 58.24
C SER A 56 20.16 10.46 58.52
N THR A 57 20.34 9.57 57.53
CA THR A 57 20.06 8.14 57.69
C THR A 57 21.30 7.31 58.05
N ARG A 58 22.49 7.92 57.98
CA ARG A 58 23.80 7.27 58.18
C ARG A 58 23.98 6.00 57.31
N GLN A 59 23.39 5.99 56.12
CA GLN A 59 23.47 4.90 55.16
C GLN A 59 24.06 5.39 53.83
N PRO A 60 24.65 4.48 53.02
CA PRO A 60 25.05 4.81 51.67
C PRO A 60 23.84 5.17 50.81
N ILE A 61 23.99 6.16 49.93
CA ILE A 61 22.91 6.61 49.05
C ILE A 61 22.66 5.50 48.02
N ARG A 62 21.46 4.90 48.05
CA ARG A 62 21.04 3.93 47.03
C ARG A 62 20.58 4.68 45.77
N ALA A 63 20.84 4.12 44.60
CA ALA A 63 20.50 4.73 43.31
C ALA A 63 19.00 5.08 43.18
N ASP A 64 18.13 4.32 43.86
CA ASP A 64 16.69 4.55 43.93
C ASP A 64 16.33 5.83 44.72
N GLN A 65 17.08 6.15 45.79
CA GLN A 65 16.85 7.32 46.64
C GLN A 65 17.48 8.60 46.08
N SER A 66 18.50 8.49 45.23
CA SER A 66 19.12 9.64 44.56
C SER A 66 18.29 10.19 43.40
N ARG A 67 17.26 9.45 42.97
CA ARG A 67 16.41 9.85 41.86
C ARG A 67 15.31 10.75 42.43
N PRO A 68 15.24 12.04 42.06
CA PRO A 68 14.17 12.89 42.53
C PRO A 68 12.83 12.30 42.07
N ALA A 69 11.83 12.28 42.95
CA ALA A 69 10.48 11.76 42.69
C ALA A 69 9.72 12.44 41.52
N VAL A 70 10.37 13.39 40.84
CA VAL A 70 9.91 14.12 39.66
C VAL A 70 9.72 13.21 38.43
N VAL A 71 10.19 11.96 38.47
CA VAL A 71 9.99 11.01 37.36
C VAL A 71 8.57 10.43 37.31
N ALA A 72 7.71 10.74 38.28
CA ALA A 72 6.30 10.31 38.26
C ALA A 72 5.44 11.02 37.19
N ASP A 73 5.86 12.21 36.74
CA ASP A 73 5.12 13.03 35.75
C ASP A 73 5.72 13.01 34.34
N VAL A 74 6.75 12.19 34.09
CA VAL A 74 7.23 11.97 32.73
C VAL A 74 6.22 11.07 32.02
N GLU A 75 5.69 11.53 30.89
CA GLU A 75 4.75 10.77 30.08
C GLU A 75 5.45 9.56 29.43
N THR A 76 5.49 8.45 30.16
CA THR A 76 6.10 7.21 29.69
C THR A 76 5.17 6.45 28.74
N VAL A 77 5.73 5.58 27.89
CA VAL A 77 4.95 4.82 26.90
C VAL A 77 3.92 3.91 27.59
N GLU A 78 4.27 3.36 28.75
CA GLU A 78 3.41 2.50 29.56
C GLU A 78 2.15 3.25 30.02
N ARG A 79 2.30 4.52 30.42
CA ARG A 79 1.18 5.37 30.84
C ARG A 79 0.29 5.79 29.66
N ARG A 80 0.85 5.97 28.46
CA ARG A 80 0.09 6.24 27.23
C ARG A 80 -0.71 5.03 26.75
N VAL A 81 -0.16 3.83 26.93
CA VAL A 81 -0.78 2.57 26.48
C VAL A 81 -1.77 2.02 27.53
N GLN A 82 -1.64 2.45 28.79
CA GLN A 82 -2.57 2.09 29.86
C GLN A 82 -4.01 2.45 29.48
N GLY A 83 -4.90 1.46 29.45
CA GLY A 83 -6.31 1.62 29.10
C GLY A 83 -6.63 1.63 27.60
N LEU A 84 -5.63 1.60 26.70
CA LEU A 84 -5.88 1.47 25.26
C LEU A 84 -6.54 0.14 24.92
N ALA A 85 -6.09 -0.95 25.56
CA ALA A 85 -6.65 -2.29 25.37
C ALA A 85 -8.12 -2.36 25.76
N GLU A 86 -8.49 -1.76 26.89
CA GLU A 86 -9.88 -1.71 27.37
C GLU A 86 -10.79 -0.93 26.42
N ARG A 87 -10.28 0.19 25.86
CA ARG A 87 -11.00 0.97 24.84
C ARG A 87 -11.20 0.18 23.55
N ILE A 88 -10.18 -0.51 23.06
CA ILE A 88 -10.28 -1.35 21.86
C ILE A 88 -11.33 -2.45 22.04
N ILE A 89 -11.37 -3.09 23.21
CA ILE A 89 -12.36 -4.13 23.52
C ILE A 89 -13.77 -3.56 23.58
N ALA A 90 -13.94 -2.37 24.18
CA ALA A 90 -15.23 -1.68 24.23
C ALA A 90 -15.72 -1.27 22.82
N ASP A 91 -14.83 -0.70 22.00
CA ASP A 91 -15.15 -0.29 20.63
C ASP A 91 -15.50 -1.49 19.74
N ASP A 92 -14.80 -2.62 19.91
CA ASP A 92 -15.11 -3.85 19.20
C ASP A 92 -16.45 -4.46 19.62
N ALA A 93 -16.81 -4.35 20.91
CA ALA A 93 -18.13 -4.76 21.38
C ALA A 93 -19.25 -3.90 20.76
N VAL A 94 -19.05 -2.58 20.65
CA VAL A 94 -20.01 -1.67 19.99
C VAL A 94 -20.15 -2.02 18.50
N LYS A 95 -19.05 -2.21 17.78
CA LYS A 95 -19.07 -2.59 16.36
C LYS A 95 -19.73 -3.94 16.09
N ARG A 96 -19.66 -4.87 17.05
CA ARG A 96 -20.37 -6.16 16.98
C ARG A 96 -21.87 -6.05 17.25
N MET A 97 -22.29 -5.02 18.00
CA MET A 97 -23.71 -4.72 18.25
C MET A 97 -24.35 -3.89 17.14
N GLU A 98 -23.55 -3.14 16.37
CA GLU A 98 -24.01 -2.50 15.14
C GLU A 98 -24.53 -3.56 14.16
N GLU A 99 -25.75 -3.36 13.65
CA GLU A 99 -26.40 -4.28 12.73
C GLU A 99 -25.52 -4.47 11.48
N LEU A 100 -25.13 -5.72 11.22
CA LEU A 100 -24.33 -6.09 10.04
C LEU A 100 -25.07 -5.67 8.76
N ASP A 101 -24.54 -4.68 8.04
CA ASP A 101 -25.04 -4.31 6.71
C ASP A 101 -24.76 -5.45 5.71
N LEU A 102 -25.80 -6.28 5.49
CA LEU A 102 -25.77 -7.45 4.62
C LEU A 102 -25.40 -7.10 3.17
N LEU A 103 -25.63 -5.86 2.72
CA LEU A 103 -25.31 -5.42 1.36
C LEU A 103 -23.81 -5.19 1.17
N ASN A 104 -23.08 -4.83 2.23
CA ASN A 104 -21.63 -4.64 2.17
C ASN A 104 -20.87 -5.97 2.37
N ILE A 105 -21.47 -6.93 3.07
CA ILE A 105 -20.90 -8.27 3.32
C ILE A 105 -21.16 -9.24 2.16
N ALA A 106 -22.28 -9.05 1.44
CA ALA A 106 -22.55 -9.84 0.25
C ALA A 106 -21.42 -9.66 -0.79
N PRO A 107 -20.94 -10.75 -1.41
CA PRO A 107 -19.90 -10.66 -2.43
C PRO A 107 -20.39 -9.80 -3.60
N LYS A 108 -19.73 -8.64 -3.80
CA LYS A 108 -20.07 -7.64 -4.84
C LYS A 108 -20.01 -8.18 -6.27
N ARG A 109 -19.32 -9.30 -6.49
CA ARG A 109 -19.20 -9.95 -7.80
C ARG A 109 -19.77 -11.34 -7.72
N ALA A 110 -20.61 -11.68 -8.71
CA ALA A 110 -21.08 -13.03 -8.96
C ALA A 110 -19.91 -14.00 -8.88
N ASN A 111 -20.05 -15.03 -8.04
CA ASN A 111 -19.14 -16.16 -8.04
C ASN A 111 -19.08 -16.72 -9.47
N TRP A 112 -17.92 -17.21 -9.92
CA TRP A 112 -17.73 -17.79 -11.25
C TRP A 112 -18.80 -18.86 -11.60
N ASP A 113 -19.37 -19.44 -10.55
CA ASP A 113 -20.49 -20.36 -10.55
C ASP A 113 -21.82 -19.74 -11.07
N LEU A 114 -22.19 -18.53 -10.65
CA LEU A 114 -23.43 -17.88 -11.10
C LEU A 114 -23.37 -17.54 -12.59
N ARG A 115 -22.21 -17.06 -13.06
CA ARG A 115 -22.00 -16.83 -14.50
C ARG A 115 -22.15 -18.14 -15.28
N ARG A 116 -21.52 -19.22 -14.81
CA ARG A 116 -21.59 -20.54 -15.45
C ARG A 116 -23.01 -21.10 -15.48
N ASP A 117 -23.77 -20.92 -14.41
CA ASP A 117 -25.14 -21.39 -14.32
C ASP A 117 -26.13 -20.56 -15.15
N MET A 118 -25.90 -19.24 -15.26
CA MET A 118 -26.62 -18.40 -16.21
C MET A 118 -26.27 -18.77 -17.66
N ASP A 119 -25.00 -18.96 -17.98
CA ASP A 119 -24.53 -19.34 -19.32
C ASP A 119 -25.17 -20.68 -19.76
N LYS A 120 -25.34 -21.66 -18.86
CA LYS A 120 -26.05 -22.91 -19.18
C LYS A 120 -27.52 -22.68 -19.57
N ARG A 121 -28.20 -21.73 -18.91
CA ARG A 121 -29.61 -21.40 -19.16
C ARG A 121 -29.76 -20.57 -20.44
N THR A 122 -28.88 -19.59 -20.67
CA THR A 122 -28.94 -18.71 -21.85
C THR A 122 -28.55 -19.45 -23.13
N LYS A 123 -27.60 -20.39 -23.11
CA LYS A 123 -27.19 -21.17 -24.31
C LYS A 123 -28.35 -21.85 -25.04
N LYS A 124 -29.33 -22.40 -24.29
CA LYS A 124 -30.51 -23.03 -24.91
C LYS A 124 -31.38 -22.00 -25.62
N LEU A 125 -31.54 -20.83 -25.00
CA LEU A 125 -32.36 -19.73 -25.51
C LEU A 125 -31.67 -19.06 -26.71
N GLU A 126 -30.36 -18.82 -26.65
CA GLU A 126 -29.54 -18.25 -27.72
C GLU A 126 -29.70 -19.02 -29.04
N ARG A 127 -29.74 -20.36 -28.98
CA ARG A 127 -29.98 -21.19 -30.18
C ARG A 127 -31.36 -20.93 -30.78
N GLN A 128 -32.40 -20.86 -29.95
CA GLN A 128 -33.76 -20.61 -30.42
C GLN A 128 -33.91 -19.17 -30.93
N THR A 129 -33.28 -18.21 -30.26
CA THR A 129 -33.26 -16.80 -30.67
C THR A 129 -32.54 -16.64 -32.01
N ALA A 130 -31.42 -17.31 -32.24
CA ALA A 130 -30.73 -17.29 -33.54
C ALA A 130 -31.59 -17.89 -34.67
N GLN A 131 -32.32 -18.98 -34.38
CA GLN A 131 -33.28 -19.55 -35.33
C GLN A 131 -34.43 -18.59 -35.64
N ALA A 132 -35.00 -17.94 -34.62
CA ALA A 132 -36.04 -16.93 -34.77
C ALA A 132 -35.53 -15.70 -35.54
N TYR A 133 -34.29 -15.26 -35.31
CA TYR A 133 -33.68 -14.20 -36.12
C TYR A 133 -33.55 -14.63 -37.58
N ALA A 134 -33.11 -15.86 -37.86
CA ALA A 134 -33.01 -16.36 -39.21
C ALA A 134 -34.37 -16.44 -39.92
N THR A 135 -35.44 -16.86 -39.22
CA THR A 135 -36.79 -16.87 -39.80
C THR A 135 -37.31 -15.45 -40.06
N LEU A 136 -37.12 -14.53 -39.12
CA LEU A 136 -37.50 -13.12 -39.29
C LEU A 136 -36.72 -12.46 -40.44
N PHE A 137 -35.43 -12.75 -40.59
CA PHE A 137 -34.66 -12.24 -41.73
C PHE A 137 -35.17 -12.78 -43.07
N ARG A 138 -35.51 -14.07 -43.16
CA ARG A 138 -36.10 -14.63 -44.38
C ARG A 138 -37.43 -13.98 -44.72
N GLN A 139 -38.32 -13.82 -43.74
CA GLN A 139 -39.61 -13.15 -43.92
C GLN A 139 -39.44 -11.71 -44.39
N ARG A 140 -38.50 -10.96 -43.78
CA ARG A 140 -38.19 -9.58 -44.19
C ARG A 140 -37.61 -9.51 -45.61
N LEU A 141 -36.70 -10.41 -45.97
CA LEU A 141 -36.14 -10.45 -47.33
C LEU A 141 -37.20 -10.76 -48.39
N VAL A 142 -38.10 -11.71 -48.12
CA VAL A 142 -39.20 -12.04 -49.03
C VAL A 142 -40.15 -10.85 -49.15
N ALA A 143 -40.56 -10.23 -48.04
CA ALA A 143 -41.44 -9.07 -48.05
C ALA A 143 -40.83 -7.89 -48.83
N ASN A 144 -39.53 -7.64 -48.68
CA ASN A 144 -38.82 -6.61 -49.43
C ASN A 144 -38.70 -6.94 -50.93
N LYS A 145 -38.51 -8.21 -51.28
CA LYS A 145 -38.44 -8.67 -52.69
C LYS A 145 -39.82 -8.58 -53.37
N SER A 146 -40.90 -8.89 -52.65
CA SER A 146 -42.27 -8.82 -53.18
C SER A 146 -42.82 -7.40 -53.26
N ALA A 147 -42.33 -6.48 -52.41
CA ALA A 147 -42.77 -5.10 -52.41
C ALA A 147 -42.16 -4.27 -53.55
N ASP A 148 -40.92 -4.55 -53.96
CA ASP A 148 -40.22 -3.78 -55.01
C ASP A 148 -39.34 -4.69 -55.90
N PRO A 149 -39.84 -5.24 -57.02
CA PRO A 149 -39.00 -5.98 -57.97
C PRO A 149 -37.94 -5.08 -58.63
N ALA A 150 -38.15 -3.75 -58.64
CA ALA A 150 -37.22 -2.77 -59.19
C ALA A 150 -35.98 -2.49 -58.30
N ARG A 151 -36.06 -2.79 -56.98
CA ARG A 151 -34.96 -2.52 -56.03
C ARG A 151 -34.01 -3.71 -55.83
N ALA A 152 -34.33 -4.85 -56.42
CA ALA A 152 -33.61 -6.12 -56.28
C ALA A 152 -32.29 -6.21 -57.07
N MET A 153 -31.91 -5.18 -57.82
CA MET A 153 -30.74 -5.17 -58.70
C MET A 153 -29.42 -4.74 -57.99
N GLY A 154 -29.47 -4.46 -56.68
CA GLY A 154 -28.33 -3.99 -55.88
C GLY A 154 -27.85 -4.94 -54.78
N THR A 155 -28.29 -6.20 -54.75
CA THR A 155 -27.96 -7.14 -53.67
C THR A 155 -26.74 -8.00 -54.00
N ILE A 156 -25.76 -7.98 -53.10
CA ILE A 156 -24.58 -8.86 -53.05
C ILE A 156 -25.01 -10.31 -53.32
N PRO A 157 -24.31 -11.07 -54.20
CA PRO A 157 -24.71 -12.43 -54.54
C PRO A 157 -24.87 -13.26 -53.28
N SER A 158 -26.05 -13.87 -53.11
CA SER A 158 -26.34 -14.68 -51.94
C SER A 158 -25.46 -15.93 -51.96
N GLY A 159 -25.13 -16.49 -50.80
CA GLY A 159 -24.30 -17.71 -50.72
C GLY A 159 -24.85 -18.89 -51.53
N GLN A 160 -26.15 -18.90 -51.84
CA GLN A 160 -26.77 -19.92 -52.69
C GLN A 160 -26.45 -19.73 -54.18
N ASP A 161 -26.33 -18.48 -54.64
CA ASP A 161 -25.96 -18.17 -56.02
C ASP A 161 -24.48 -18.49 -56.29
N LEU A 162 -23.62 -18.29 -55.29
CA LEU A 162 -22.19 -18.66 -55.35
C LEU A 162 -22.02 -20.18 -55.43
N VAL A 163 -22.72 -20.94 -54.58
CA VAL A 163 -22.69 -22.42 -54.62
C VAL A 163 -23.25 -22.94 -55.94
N ALA A 164 -24.36 -22.37 -56.42
CA ALA A 164 -24.92 -22.73 -57.73
C ALA A 164 -23.96 -22.41 -58.90
N SER A 165 -23.19 -21.32 -58.81
CA SER A 165 -22.17 -20.98 -59.81
C SER A 165 -20.96 -21.92 -59.78
N MET A 166 -20.58 -22.42 -58.60
CA MET A 166 -19.52 -23.42 -58.44
C MET A 166 -19.97 -24.79 -58.98
N ASP A 167 -21.17 -25.25 -58.61
CA ASP A 167 -21.74 -26.51 -59.12
C ASP A 167 -21.95 -26.48 -60.64
N ALA A 168 -22.34 -25.33 -61.20
CA ALA A 168 -22.44 -25.13 -62.65
C ALA A 168 -21.06 -25.18 -63.32
N ALA A 169 -20.05 -24.54 -62.72
CA ALA A 169 -18.68 -24.55 -63.22
C ALA A 169 -18.04 -25.95 -63.15
N GLU A 170 -18.34 -26.75 -62.13
CA GLU A 170 -17.87 -28.15 -62.01
C GLU A 170 -18.50 -29.07 -63.07
N ARG A 171 -19.78 -28.88 -63.38
CA ARG A 171 -20.46 -29.62 -64.47
C ARG A 171 -19.91 -29.27 -65.86
N GLU A 172 -19.38 -28.07 -66.03
CA GLU A 172 -18.76 -27.64 -67.29
C GLU A 172 -17.31 -28.13 -67.43
N ARG A 173 -16.55 -28.22 -66.33
CA ARG A 173 -15.22 -28.86 -66.31
C ARG A 173 -15.29 -30.35 -66.61
N THR A 174 -16.21 -31.07 -65.96
CA THR A 174 -16.40 -32.51 -66.19
C THR A 174 -16.86 -32.84 -67.61
N ARG A 175 -17.70 -32.00 -68.24
CA ARG A 175 -18.04 -32.11 -69.67
C ARG A 175 -16.86 -31.85 -70.60
N ARG A 176 -15.95 -30.93 -70.22
CA ARG A 176 -14.75 -30.61 -70.97
C ARG A 176 -13.68 -31.71 -70.86
N GLU A 177 -13.60 -32.39 -69.71
CA GLU A 177 -12.71 -33.53 -69.50
C GLU A 177 -13.22 -34.83 -70.15
N GLY A 178 -14.54 -35.01 -70.30
CA GLY A 178 -15.13 -36.19 -70.94
C GLY A 178 -15.00 -36.29 -72.47
N ARG A 179 -14.35 -35.34 -73.15
CA ARG A 179 -14.24 -35.31 -74.63
C ARG A 179 -12.81 -35.35 -75.17
N GLY A 180 -11.81 -35.55 -74.32
CA GLY A 180 -10.40 -35.62 -74.73
C GLY A 180 -9.62 -36.64 -73.92
N GLY A 181 -9.69 -37.91 -74.29
CA GLY A 181 -8.93 -38.96 -73.60
C GLY A 181 -9.25 -40.38 -74.08
N GLY A 182 -9.37 -40.58 -75.40
CA GLY A 182 -9.26 -41.91 -75.99
C GLY A 182 -7.80 -42.18 -76.34
N GLY A 183 -7.20 -43.22 -75.76
CA GLY A 183 -5.94 -43.78 -76.27
C GLY A 183 -5.01 -44.39 -75.21
N GLY A 184 -4.82 -45.71 -75.31
CA GLY A 184 -3.73 -46.49 -74.69
C GLY A 184 -4.10 -47.05 -73.31
N GLY A 185 -4.19 -48.35 -73.07
CA GLY A 185 -3.39 -49.45 -73.61
C GLY A 185 -2.59 -50.04 -72.44
N GLY A 186 -2.73 -51.34 -72.15
CA GLY A 186 -1.88 -51.99 -71.15
C GLY A 186 -2.54 -53.12 -70.39
N SER A 187 -2.41 -54.31 -70.95
CA SER A 187 -2.47 -55.64 -70.34
C SER A 187 -1.59 -55.83 -69.10
N GLY A 188 -1.97 -56.78 -68.25
CA GLY A 188 -1.16 -57.40 -67.20
C GLY A 188 -1.48 -56.86 -65.80
N GLU A 189 -1.63 -57.63 -64.73
CA GLU A 189 -1.31 -59.03 -64.44
C GLU A 189 -2.14 -59.44 -63.21
N ASP A 190 -2.42 -60.75 -63.12
CA ASP A 190 -2.80 -61.42 -61.89
C ASP A 190 -1.78 -61.15 -60.77
N GLU A 191 -2.22 -60.76 -59.58
CA GLU A 191 -1.44 -61.01 -58.36
C GLU A 191 -2.33 -61.21 -57.14
N SER A 192 -2.27 -62.46 -56.68
CA SER A 192 -2.69 -63.01 -55.40
C SER A 192 -1.94 -62.41 -54.20
N GLY A 193 -2.65 -62.28 -53.07
CA GLY A 193 -2.11 -62.08 -51.72
C GLY A 193 -3.23 -61.52 -50.84
N ASP A 194 -3.93 -62.29 -50.01
CA ASP A 194 -3.45 -62.89 -48.75
C ASP A 194 -2.71 -61.87 -47.90
N GLU A 195 -3.39 -61.25 -46.92
CA GLU A 195 -2.82 -60.97 -45.60
C GLU A 195 -3.94 -60.55 -44.63
N SER A 196 -3.81 -60.99 -43.39
CA SER A 196 -4.79 -60.94 -42.30
C SER A 196 -4.63 -59.67 -41.44
N ASP A 197 -5.72 -59.16 -40.87
CA ASP A 197 -5.97 -59.02 -39.41
C ASP A 197 -7.43 -58.55 -39.17
#